data_AF-A0A3S4NRT9-F1
#
_entry.id   AF-A0A3S4NRT9-F1
#
_cell.length_a   1.000
_cell.length_b   1.000
_cell.length_c   1.000
_cell.angle_alpha   90.00
_cell.angle_beta   90.00
_cell.angle_gamma   90.00
#
_symmetry.space_group_name_H-M   'P 1'
#
loop_
_entity.id
_entity.type
_entity.pdbx_description
1 polymer ?
#
loop_
_entity_poly.entity_id
_entity_poly.type
_entity_poly.pdbx_seq_one_letter_code
_entity_poly.pdbx_strand_id
1 'polypeptide(L)' 'MLSSADLHLERALFLAVLIIFFGAGLICTLIGFIINSLQKKNKKTSYYLLLFVISGLTGVVLAVSFCYMMLFEQGGTYMP' A
#
# COMPACT_ATOMS: atom_id res chain seq x y z
N MET A 1 -13.71 27.08 -6.29
CA MET A 1 -12.50 26.56 -6.98
C MET A 1 -11.38 26.09 -6.04
N LEU A 2 -11.59 26.03 -4.70
CA LEU A 2 -10.63 25.44 -3.75
C LEU A 2 -10.75 23.91 -3.61
N SER A 3 -11.95 23.35 -3.80
CA SER A 3 -12.21 21.91 -3.68
C SER A 3 -11.39 21.03 -4.65
N SER A 4 -11.03 21.56 -5.82
CA SER A 4 -10.18 20.86 -6.80
C SER A 4 -8.71 20.76 -6.39
N ALA A 5 -8.21 21.70 -5.57
CA ALA A 5 -6.84 21.64 -5.05
C ALA A 5 -6.72 20.66 -3.87
N ASP A 6 -7.76 20.61 -3.04
CA ASP A 6 -7.85 19.72 -1.88
C ASP A 6 -7.88 18.24 -2.30
N LEU A 7 -8.68 17.92 -3.33
CA LEU A 7 -8.74 16.59 -3.93
C LEU A 7 -7.39 16.12 -4.52
N HIS A 8 -6.60 17.07 -5.04
CA HIS A 8 -5.28 16.78 -5.60
C HIS A 8 -4.26 16.44 -4.50
N LEU A 9 -4.34 17.15 -3.37
CA LEU A 9 -3.46 16.95 -2.21
C LEU A 9 -3.79 15.63 -1.49
N GLU A 10 -5.07 15.32 -1.28
CA GLU A 10 -5.52 14.02 -0.74
C GLU A 10 -5.01 12.86 -1.59
N ARG A 11 -5.18 12.96 -2.91
CA ARG A 11 -4.72 11.92 -3.85
C ARG A 11 -3.21 11.75 -3.83
N ALA A 12 -2.46 12.84 -3.77
CA ALA A 12 -1.00 12.82 -3.71
C ALA A 12 -0.50 12.22 -2.39
N LEU A 13 -1.11 12.58 -1.27
CA LEU A 13 -0.76 12.06 0.06
C LEU A 13 -1.01 10.56 0.14
N PHE A 14 -2.14 10.10 -0.39
CA PHE A 14 -2.50 8.71 -0.44
C PHE A 14 -1.53 7.88 -1.30
N LEU A 15 -1.17 8.41 -2.47
CA LEU A 15 -0.20 7.77 -3.36
C LEU A 15 1.19 7.73 -2.72
N ALA A 16 1.59 8.77 -1.99
CA ALA A 16 2.83 8.81 -1.23
C ALA A 16 2.85 7.74 -0.12
N VAL A 17 1.76 7.59 0.65
CA VAL A 17 1.64 6.54 1.67
C VAL A 17 1.74 5.16 1.05
N LEU A 18 1.07 4.91 -0.09
CA LEU A 18 1.16 3.65 -0.81
C LEU A 18 2.58 3.36 -1.30
N ILE A 19 3.26 4.35 -1.88
CA ILE A 19 4.65 4.20 -2.36
C ILE A 19 5.59 3.90 -1.20
N ILE A 20 5.45 4.58 -0.06
CA ILE A 20 6.29 4.34 1.12
C ILE A 20 6.02 2.96 1.70
N PHE A 21 4.74 2.57 1.84
CA PHE A 21 4.36 1.27 2.40
C PHE A 21 4.82 0.11 1.51
N PHE A 22 4.61 0.24 0.20
CA PHE A 22 5.05 -0.75 -0.77
C PHE A 22 6.58 -0.78 -0.87
N GLY A 23 7.24 0.37 -0.92
CA GLY A 23 8.69 0.50 -0.99
C GLY A 23 9.38 -0.06 0.26
N ALA A 24 8.90 0.26 1.45
CA ALA A 24 9.42 -0.30 2.70
C ALA A 24 9.22 -1.83 2.76
N GLY A 25 8.04 -2.32 2.39
CA GLY A 25 7.77 -3.76 2.30
C GLY A 25 8.71 -4.47 1.31
N LEU A 26 8.98 -3.84 0.16
CA LEU A 26 9.82 -4.40 -0.89
C LEU A 26 11.28 -4.43 -0.46
N ILE A 27 11.78 -3.34 0.13
CA ILE A 27 13.14 -3.27 0.67
C ILE A 27 13.35 -4.30 1.77
N CYS A 28 12.43 -4.42 2.73
CA CYS A 28 12.52 -5.41 3.81
C CYS A 28 12.56 -6.84 3.28
N THR A 29 11.73 -7.13 2.27
CA THR A 29 11.71 -8.46 1.63
C THR A 29 12.99 -8.72 0.84
N LEU A 30 13.49 -7.71 0.12
CA LEU A 30 14.72 -7.81 -0.66
C LEU A 30 15.93 -8.06 0.24
N ILE A 31 16.04 -7.34 1.37
CA ILE A 31 17.09 -7.53 2.37
C ILE A 31 17.01 -8.95 2.96
N GLY A 32 15.81 -9.39 3.36
CA GLY A 32 15.60 -10.74 3.88
C GLY A 32 15.97 -11.83 2.86
N PHE A 33 15.64 -11.61 1.59
CA PHE A 33 15.99 -12.50 0.49
C PHE A 33 17.51 -12.56 0.26
N ILE A 34 18.20 -11.42 0.23
CA ILE A 34 19.66 -11.35 0.08
C ILE A 34 20.35 -12.07 1.23
N ILE A 35 19.95 -11.82 2.48
CA ILE A 35 20.52 -12.47 3.67
C ILE A 35 20.27 -13.99 3.63
N ASN A 36 19.05 -14.43 3.29
CA ASN A 36 18.72 -15.85 3.21
C ASN A 36 19.50 -16.55 2.10
N SER A 37 19.69 -15.89 0.96
CA SER A 37 20.51 -16.34 -0.15
C SER A 37 21.99 -16.46 0.25
N LEU A 38 22.55 -15.44 0.92
CA LEU A 38 23.93 -15.44 1.41
C LEU A 38 24.16 -16.51 2.48
N GLN A 39 23.22 -16.72 3.40
CA GLN A 39 23.35 -17.71 4.47
C GLN A 39 23.13 -19.16 3.98
N LYS A 40 22.78 -19.40 2.70
CA LYS A 40 22.41 -20.73 2.16
C LYS A 40 21.40 -21.48 3.02
N LYS A 41 20.62 -20.76 3.84
CA LYS A 41 19.56 -21.35 4.65
C LYS A 41 18.46 -21.71 3.67
N ASN A 42 18.22 -23.00 3.46
CA ASN A 42 17.08 -23.54 2.71
C ASN A 42 15.74 -23.27 3.41
N LYS A 43 15.58 -22.13 4.08
CA LYS A 43 14.26 -21.62 4.43
C LYS A 43 13.62 -21.23 3.10
N LYS A 44 12.47 -21.84 2.80
CA LYS A 44 11.75 -21.63 1.53
C LYS A 44 11.64 -20.13 1.25
N THR A 45 12.34 -19.65 0.24
CA THR A 45 12.20 -18.30 -0.34
C THR A 45 10.72 -17.88 -0.51
N SER A 46 9.86 -18.87 -0.79
CA SER A 46 8.40 -18.70 -0.84
C SER A 46 7.78 -18.07 0.40
N TYR A 47 8.38 -18.24 1.59
CA TYR A 47 7.87 -17.67 2.84
C TYR A 47 8.04 -16.14 2.88
N TYR A 48 9.20 -15.65 2.44
CA TYR A 48 9.47 -14.21 2.34
C TYR A 48 8.65 -13.55 1.24
N LEU A 49 8.50 -14.23 0.10
CA LEU A 49 7.61 -13.77 -0.97
C LEU A 49 6.13 -13.72 -0.54
N LEU A 50 5.65 -14.73 0.21
CA LEU A 50 4.29 -14.73 0.74
C LEU A 50 4.07 -13.56 1.70
N LEU A 51 5.01 -13.30 2.61
CA LEU A 51 4.91 -12.16 3.54
C LEU A 51 4.88 -10.82 2.80
N PHE A 52 5.68 -10.68 1.74
CA PHE A 52 5.65 -9.49 0.90
C PHE A 52 4.31 -9.30 0.20
N VAL A 53 3.77 -10.37 -0.39
CA VAL A 53 2.48 -10.33 -1.08
C VAL A 53 1.34 -10.03 -0.09
N ILE A 54 1.36 -10.61 1.12
CA ILE A 54 0.37 -10.33 2.17
C ILE A 54 0.44 -8.87 2.61
N SER A 55 1.65 -8.33 2.81
CA SER A 55 1.85 -6.92 3.18
C SER A 55 1.35 -5.98 2.07
N GLY A 56 1.71 -6.24 0.82
CA GLY A 56 1.25 -5.47 -0.34
C GLY A 56 -0.27 -5.54 -0.52
N LEU A 57 -0.86 -6.74 -0.40
CA LEU A 57 -2.30 -6.95 -0.50
C LEU A 57 -3.05 -6.19 0.61
N THR A 58 -2.50 -6.15 1.82
CA THR A 58 -3.07 -5.39 2.94
C THR A 58 -3.10 -3.89 2.63
N GLY A 59 -2.00 -3.35 2.07
CA GLY A 59 -1.95 -1.96 1.61
C GLY A 59 -2.98 -1.65 0.52
N VAL A 60 -3.15 -2.55 -0.46
CA VAL A 60 -4.15 -2.41 -1.54
C VAL A 60 -5.57 -2.45 -0.98
N VAL A 61 -5.88 -3.37 -0.07
CA VAL A 61 -7.22 -3.47 0.55
C VAL A 61 -7.54 -2.21 1.36
N LEU A 62 -6.60 -1.73 2.18
CA LEU A 62 -6.77 -0.47 2.91
C LEU A 62 -7.01 0.71 1.97
N ALA A 63 -6.26 0.75 0.87
CA ALA A 63 -6.40 1.80 -0.12
C ALA A 63 -7.77 1.78 -0.81
N VAL A 64 -8.23 0.61 -1.26
CA VAL A 64 -9.55 0.47 -1.88
C VAL A 64 -10.65 0.84 -0.89
N SER A 65 -10.56 0.40 0.37
CA SER A 65 -11.51 0.74 1.43
C SER A 65 -11.56 2.25 1.69
N PHE A 66 -10.41 2.93 1.77
CA PHE A 66 -10.36 4.38 1.96
C PHE A 66 -10.96 5.13 0.78
N CYS A 67 -10.63 4.72 -0.45
CA CYS A 67 -11.17 5.31 -1.67
C CYS A 67 -12.69 5.11 -1.76
N TYR A 68 -13.18 3.94 -1.35
CA TYR A 68 -14.61 3.64 -1.27
C TYR A 68 -15.33 4.53 -0.25
N MET A 69 -14.76 4.71 0.95
CA MET A 69 -15.30 5.61 1.98
C MET A 69 -15.37 7.05 1.49
N MET A 70 -14.30 7.55 0.85
CA MET A 70 -14.26 8.90 0.28
C MET A 70 -15.32 9.10 -0.82
N LEU A 71 -15.50 8.12 -1.71
CA LEU A 71 -16.52 8.16 -2.76
C LEU A 71 -17.94 8.13 -2.18
N PHE A 72 -18.16 7.32 -1.15
CA PHE A 72 -19.46 7.19 -0.51
C PHE A 72 -19.85 8.46 0.27
N GLU A 73 -18.88 9.09 0.95
CA GLU A 73 -19.09 10.35 1.67
C GLU A 73 -19.40 11.51 0.72
N GLN A 74 -18.79 11.53 -0.47
CA GLN A 74 -19.21 12.44 -1.53
C GLN A 74 -20.63 12.13 -2.01
N GLY A 75 -21.01 10.86 -2.19
CA GLY A 75 -22.37 10.48 -2.60
C GLY A 75 -23.48 10.90 -1.62
N GLY A 76 -23.19 10.92 -0.31
CA GLY A 76 -24.15 11.32 0.72
C GLY A 76 -24.38 12.84 0.87
N THR A 77 -23.49 13.67 0.33
CA THR A 77 -23.59 15.14 0.39
C THR A 77 -24.25 15.78 -0.85
N TYR A 78 -24.61 14.97 -1.85
CA TYR A 78 -25.31 15.40 -3.07
C TYR A 78 -26.75 14.87 -3.23
N MET A 79 -27.36 14.34 -2.17
CA MET A 79 -28.83 14.21 -2.09
C MET A 79 -29.37 15.21 -1.06
N PRO A 80 -30.40 16.02 -1.43
CA PRO A 80 -30.97 17.09 -0.60
C PRO A 80 -31.69 16.57 0.65
#